data_AF-A0A4Q1R3F9-F1
#
_entry.id   AF-A0A4Q1R3F9-F1
#
_cell.length_a   1.000
_cell.length_b   1.000
_cell.length_c   1.000
_cell.angle_alpha   90.00
_cell.angle_beta   90.00
_cell.angle_gamma   90.00
#
_symmetry.space_group_name_H-M   'P 1'
#
loop_
_entity.id
_entity.type
_entity.pdbx_description
1 polymer ?
#
loop_
_entity_poly.entity_id
_entity_poly.type
_entity_poly.pdbx_seq_one_letter_code
_entity_poly.pdbx_strand_id
1 'polypeptide(L)'
;MADSVPVRCPTCRRENAFTPPTFPCACGAPLTLPVLRGGVPVEILHRTWQASWVEVRCEVCGRQDEWPAPESGCACGTVVRVPVAPAPTPP
;
A
#
# COMPACT_ATOMS: atom_id res chain seq x y z
N MET A 1 3.39 6.31 -16.76
CA MET A 1 2.28 5.34 -16.70
C MET A 1 2.30 4.76 -15.30
N ALA A 2 1.27 5.01 -14.49
CA ALA A 2 1.19 4.41 -13.18
C ALA A 2 0.82 2.93 -13.37
N ASP A 3 1.67 2.04 -12.88
CA ASP A 3 1.43 0.61 -13.01
C ASP A 3 0.31 0.22 -12.03
N SER A 4 -0.89 0.03 -12.60
CA SER A 4 -2.05 -0.42 -11.85
C SER A 4 -1.86 -1.88 -11.46
N VAL A 5 -1.92 -2.16 -10.16
CA VAL A 5 -1.83 -3.53 -9.64
C VAL A 5 -3.21 -4.14 -9.43
N PRO A 6 -3.44 -5.40 -9.82
CA PRO A 6 -4.69 -6.09 -9.53
C PRO A 6 -4.76 -6.45 -8.04
N VAL A 7 -5.84 -6.02 -7.38
CA VAL A 7 -6.14 -6.32 -5.97
C VAL A 7 -7.41 -7.15 -5.92
N ARG A 8 -7.33 -8.34 -5.32
CA ARG A 8 -8.48 -9.25 -5.17
C ARG A 8 -9.22 -9.01 -3.87
N CYS A 9 -10.49 -8.61 -3.94
CA CYS A 9 -11.32 -8.49 -2.73
C CYS A 9 -11.48 -9.87 -2.04
N PRO A 10 -11.24 -10.01 -0.72
CA PRO A 10 -11.41 -11.28 -0.02
C PRO A 10 -12.89 -11.71 0.04
N THR A 11 -13.82 -10.76 0.04
CA THR A 11 -15.26 -10.98 0.18
C THR A 11 -15.94 -11.37 -1.13
N CYS A 12 -15.78 -10.57 -2.20
CA CYS A 12 -16.42 -10.87 -3.50
C CYS A 12 -15.48 -11.50 -4.53
N ARG A 13 -14.18 -11.68 -4.19
CA ARG A 13 -13.14 -12.29 -5.05
C ARG A 13 -12.90 -11.55 -6.37
N ARG A 14 -13.46 -10.35 -6.55
CA ARG A 14 -13.28 -9.51 -7.73
C ARG A 14 -11.91 -8.85 -7.74
N GLU A 15 -11.33 -8.76 -8.92
CA GLU A 15 -10.08 -8.03 -9.17
C GLU A 15 -10.38 -6.56 -9.45
N ASN A 16 -9.78 -5.68 -8.67
CA ASN A 16 -9.85 -4.24 -8.81
C ASN A 16 -8.46 -3.70 -9.19
N ALA A 17 -8.41 -2.79 -10.15
CA ALA A 17 -7.19 -2.05 -10.46
C ALA A 17 -6.92 -1.03 -9.33
N PHE A 18 -5.77 -1.15 -8.68
CA PHE A 18 -5.32 -0.20 -7.67
C PHE A 18 -4.06 0.50 -8.16
N THR A 19 -4.07 1.82 -8.12
CA THR A 19 -2.92 2.64 -8.49
C THR A 19 -2.20 3.06 -7.21
N PRO A 20 -0.95 2.61 -6.98
CA PRO A 20 -0.22 2.99 -5.77
C PRO A 20 0.00 4.51 -5.72
N PRO A 21 -0.29 5.17 -4.59
CA PRO A 21 -0.06 6.58 -4.44
C PRO A 21 1.45 6.86 -4.45
N THR A 22 1.81 8.02 -4.99
CA THR A 22 3.19 8.52 -4.99
C THR A 22 3.25 9.73 -4.08
N PHE A 23 4.15 9.69 -3.10
CA PHE A 23 4.35 10.76 -2.15
C PHE A 23 5.73 11.40 -2.30
N PRO A 24 5.86 12.71 -2.04
CA PRO A 24 7.16 13.36 -2.05
C PRO A 24 7.93 12.98 -0.77
N CYS A 25 9.08 12.32 -0.93
CA CYS A 25 9.98 12.07 0.19
C CYS A 25 10.62 13.39 0.67
N ALA A 26 11.09 13.44 1.92
CA ALA A 26 11.82 14.58 2.46
C ALA A 26 13.07 14.98 1.64
N CYS A 27 13.65 14.04 0.87
CA CYS A 27 14.75 14.32 -0.05
C CYS A 27 14.32 14.94 -1.39
N GLY A 28 13.01 15.07 -1.65
CA GLY A 28 12.44 15.57 -2.91
C GLY A 28 12.20 14.49 -3.97
N ALA A 29 12.60 13.24 -3.74
CA ALA A 29 12.33 12.15 -4.67
C ALA A 29 10.86 11.69 -4.60
N PRO A 30 10.23 11.37 -5.73
CA PRO A 30 8.91 10.72 -5.75
C PRO A 30 9.04 9.28 -5.24
N LEU A 31 8.34 8.97 -4.16
CA LEU A 31 8.29 7.64 -3.56
C LEU A 31 6.92 7.03 -3.83
N THR A 32 6.88 6.04 -4.71
CA THR A 32 5.68 5.22 -4.95
C THR A 32 5.67 4.06 -3.98
N LEU A 33 4.56 3.85 -3.26
CA LEU A 33 4.47 2.76 -2.29
C LEU A 33 4.65 1.39 -3.00
N PRO A 34 5.60 0.53 -2.53
CA PRO A 34 5.88 -0.75 -3.16
C PRO A 34 4.78 -1.76 -2.78
N VAL A 35 3.69 -1.76 -3.53
CA VAL A 35 2.57 -2.68 -3.33
C VAL A 35 2.94 -4.09 -3.80
N LEU A 36 2.63 -5.10 -2.98
CA LEU A 36 2.87 -6.51 -3.30
C LEU A 36 1.79 -7.01 -4.26
N ARG A 37 2.20 -7.24 -5.51
CA ARG A 37 1.34 -7.86 -6.53
C ARG A 37 1.00 -9.28 -6.12
N GLY A 38 -0.29 -9.59 -6.02
CA GLY A 38 -0.76 -10.91 -5.61
C GLY A 38 -0.65 -11.18 -4.10
N GLY A 39 -0.21 -10.21 -3.29
CA GLY A 39 -0.34 -10.30 -1.84
C GLY A 39 -1.81 -10.38 -1.43
N VAL A 40 -2.10 -11.06 -0.33
CA VAL A 40 -3.47 -11.19 0.19
C VAL A 40 -3.88 -9.86 0.84
N PRO A 41 -4.84 -9.11 0.26
CA PRO A 41 -5.28 -7.88 0.88
C PRO A 41 -6.15 -8.20 2.09
N VAL A 42 -5.99 -7.39 3.13
CA VAL A 42 -6.65 -7.58 4.42
C VAL A 42 -7.85 -6.66 4.50
N GLU A 43 -9.02 -7.21 4.81
CA GLU A 43 -10.23 -6.42 5.02
C GLU A 43 -10.07 -5.48 6.21
N ILE A 44 -10.40 -4.20 6.01
CA ILE A 44 -10.37 -3.19 7.07
C ILE A 44 -11.74 -3.18 7.75
N LEU A 45 -11.87 -4.01 8.79
CA LEU A 45 -13.04 -3.98 9.68
C LEU A 45 -12.95 -2.84 10.70
N HIS A 46 -11.75 -2.62 11.23
CA HIS A 46 -11.48 -1.59 12.24
C HIS A 46 -10.25 -0.78 11.84
N ARG A 47 -10.42 0.53 11.69
CA ARG A 47 -9.31 1.44 11.41
C ARG A 47 -8.63 1.84 12.71
N THR A 48 -7.49 1.24 13.00
CA THR A 48 -6.60 1.70 14.07
C THR A 48 -5.55 2.66 13.50
N TRP A 49 -5.03 3.53 14.36
CA TRP A 49 -3.94 4.44 13.97
C TRP A 49 -2.75 3.66 13.43
N GLN A 50 -2.21 2.72 14.20
CA GLN A 50 -1.04 1.90 13.81
C GLN A 50 -1.24 1.17 12.48
N ALA A 51 -2.45 0.67 12.23
CA ALA A 51 -2.76 -0.03 11.00
C ALA A 51 -2.86 0.93 9.79
N SER A 52 -3.10 2.22 10.00
CA SER A 52 -3.21 3.21 8.93
C SER A 52 -1.86 3.67 8.38
N TRP A 53 -0.75 3.22 8.96
CA TRP A 53 0.61 3.57 8.56
C TRP A 53 1.40 2.33 8.14
N VAL A 54 2.27 2.50 7.15
CA VAL A 54 3.20 1.48 6.67
C VAL A 54 4.59 2.07 6.56
N GLU A 55 5.59 1.29 6.95
CA GLU A 55 6.98 1.70 6.84
C GLU A 55 7.51 1.37 5.45
N VAL A 56 7.95 2.40 4.74
CA VAL A 56 8.52 2.25 3.40
C VAL A 56 9.86 2.95 3.34
N ARG A 57 10.81 2.28 2.71
CA ARG A 57 12.15 2.81 2.46
C ARG A 57 12.20 3.52 1.12
N CYS A 58 12.68 4.76 1.11
CA CYS A 58 12.99 5.47 -0.11
C CYS A 58 14.16 4.80 -0.84
N GLU A 59 13.98 4.42 -2.10
CA GLU A 59 15.06 3.84 -2.91
C GLU A 59 16.14 4.86 -3.29
N VAL A 60 15.85 6.16 -3.19
CA VAL A 60 16.79 7.24 -3.54
C VAL A 60 17.68 7.63 -2.37
N CYS A 61 17.11 7.96 -1.20
CA CYS A 61 17.89 8.37 -0.03
C CYS A 61 18.10 7.27 1.00
N GLY A 62 17.43 6.12 0.86
CA GLY A 62 17.52 5.00 1.79
C GLY A 62 16.79 5.19 3.12
N ARG A 63 16.11 6.33 3.34
CA ARG A 63 15.39 6.61 4.59
C ARG A 63 14.11 5.77 4.68
N GLN A 64 13.86 5.20 5.86
CA GLN A 64 12.61 4.55 6.22
C GLN A 64 11.73 5.56 6.97
N ASP A 65 10.53 5.78 6.46
CA ASP A 65 9.53 6.66 7.07
C ASP A 65 8.16 5.98 7.06
N GLU A 66 7.25 6.47 7.90
CA GLU A 66 5.87 6.04 7.96
C GLU A 66 5.02 6.77 6.92
N TRP A 67 4.36 6.00 6.07
CA TRP A 67 3.48 6.51 5.02
C TRP A 67 2.06 5.99 5.22
N PRO A 68 1.03 6.72 4.77
CA PRO A 68 -0.34 6.23 4.85
C PRO A 68 -0.50 4.94 4.06
N ALA A 69 -1.05 3.91 4.71
CA ALA A 69 -1.28 2.61 4.11
C ALA A 69 -2.18 2.72 2.87
N PRO A 70 -1.89 1.99 1.77
CA PRO A 70 -2.73 2.03 0.59
C PRO A 70 -4.05 1.27 0.83
N GLU A 71 -5.16 1.97 0.68
CA GLU A 71 -6.51 1.46 0.89
C GLU A 71 -7.26 1.38 -0.45
N SER A 72 -7.86 0.23 -0.75
CA SER A 72 -8.64 -0.01 -1.96
C SER A 72 -10.09 -0.29 -1.60
N GLY A 73 -11.00 0.55 -2.12
CA GLY A 73 -12.43 0.31 -2.03
C GLY A 73 -12.89 -0.66 -3.12
N CYS A 74 -13.60 -1.72 -2.74
CA CYS A 74 -14.29 -2.58 -3.68
C CYS A 74 -15.73 -2.10 -3.93
N ALA A 75 -16.26 -2.34 -5.12
CA ALA A 75 -17.64 -1.99 -5.48
C ALA A 75 -18.71 -2.71 -4.63
N CYS A 76 -18.33 -3.76 -3.89
CA CYS A 76 -19.22 -4.43 -2.94
C CYS A 76 -19.38 -3.69 -1.60
N GLY A 77 -18.62 -2.61 -1.36
CA GLY A 77 -18.61 -1.85 -0.11
C GLY A 77 -17.48 -2.23 0.85
N THR A 78 -16.79 -3.35 0.63
CA THR A 78 -15.61 -3.73 1.40
C THR A 78 -14.42 -2.83 1.07
N VAL A 79 -13.75 -2.32 2.12
CA VAL A 79 -12.46 -1.64 1.99
C VAL A 79 -11.36 -2.61 2.41
N VAL A 80 -10.36 -2.76 1.55
CA VAL A 80 -9.22 -3.64 1.83
C VAL A 80 -7.94 -2.83 1.87
N ARG A 81 -7.02 -3.25 2.74
CA ARG A 81 -5.66 -2.75 2.71
C ARG A 81 -4.85 -3.54 1.70
N VAL A 82 -4.19 -2.81 0.80
CA VAL A 82 -3.26 -3.40 -0.15
C VAL A 82 -1.95 -3.69 0.58
N PRO A 83 -1.43 -4.92 0.51
CA PRO A 83 -0.17 -5.25 1.18
C PRO A 83 0.97 -4.50 0.50
N VAL A 84 1.84 -3.90 1.30
CA VAL A 84 3.08 -3.28 0.83
C VAL A 84 4.26 -4.16 1.19
N ALA A 85 5.30 -4.13 0.38
CA ALA A 85 6.55 -4.80 0.69
C ALA A 85 7.12 -4.16 1.95
N PRO A 86 7.41 -4.95 3.00
CA PRO A 86 8.01 -4.41 4.21
C PRO A 86 9.37 -3.81 3.84
N ALA A 87 9.70 -2.65 4.43
CA ALA A 87 11.06 -2.14 4.37
C ALA A 87 12.01 -3.22 4.91
N PRO A 88 13.14 -3.51 4.24
CA PRO A 88 14.13 -4.43 4.80
C PRO A 88 14.58 -3.89 6.15
N THR A 89 14.35 -4.67 7.20
CA THR A 89 14.82 -4.32 8.54
C THR A 89 16.34 -4.18 8.51
N PRO A 90 16.92 -3.06 8.99
CA PRO A 90 18.36 -2.95 9.12
C PRO A 90 18.87 -4.03 10.11
N PRO A 91 20.06 -4.62 9.87
CA PRO A 91 20.66 -5.63 10.73
C PRO A 91 21.11 -5.07 12.09
#